data_AF-A0A358M4A6-F1
#
_entry.id   AF-A0A358M4A6-F1
#
_cell.length_a   1.000
_cell.length_b   1.000
_cell.length_c   1.000
_cell.angle_alpha   90.00
_cell.angle_beta   90.00
_cell.angle_gamma   90.00
#
_symmetry.space_group_name_H-M   'P 1'
#
loop_
_entity.id
_entity.type
_entity.pdbx_description
1 polymer ?
#
loop_
_entity_poly.entity_id
_entity_poly.type
_entity_poly.pdbx_seq_one_letter_code
_entity_poly.pdbx_strand_id
1 'polypeptide(L)'
;MKTGECKMKSLRLVLSKSYDPWFNLALEELLYDTIPENTVILYLWQNQNTVVIGKSQNAWKECRVSELEADGGKLARRPSGGGAVFHDLGNLCYTFLASSGLYDLKKQLSVILAAVGEQGIEARFTGRNDITTCDGRKFSGNAFRFSSGKGLMHGTLLLDTDPEKIARYLQVSKAKMQAKGIDSVRARVINLIERNPAITPESMNASLKKAFRAQYGSWDAEEVFSDAEISGRLKELYEKQSSWEWQLGETPEFDMSFETRFSWGSFEVSLSAQKGVIQGIELYTDAMDAELAGLLKDSLRGCRLSLDEISDKIKASVALLAAGGSMLADPAQVSGDLCGWFAEIL
;
A
#
# COMPACT_ATOMS: atom_id res chain seq x y z
N MET A 1 13.20 -41.31 -7.19
CA MET A 1 12.54 -40.21 -7.94
C MET A 1 11.09 -40.14 -7.48
N LYS A 2 10.74 -39.16 -6.63
CA LYS A 2 9.32 -38.88 -6.33
C LYS A 2 8.81 -37.99 -7.45
N THR A 3 7.94 -38.53 -8.28
CA THR A 3 7.10 -37.78 -9.22
C THR A 3 6.24 -36.83 -8.39
N GLY A 4 6.63 -35.56 -8.34
CA GLY A 4 5.83 -34.52 -7.70
C GLY A 4 4.58 -34.31 -8.53
N GLU A 5 3.42 -34.72 -8.00
CA GLU A 5 2.14 -34.25 -8.49
C GLU A 5 2.17 -32.73 -8.50
N CYS A 6 2.12 -32.13 -9.68
CA CYS A 6 1.91 -30.70 -9.84
C CYS A 6 0.50 -30.42 -9.32
N LYS A 7 0.36 -30.09 -8.02
CA LYS A 7 -0.92 -29.69 -7.44
C LYS A 7 -1.54 -28.64 -8.38
N MET A 8 -2.78 -28.84 -8.79
CA MET A 8 -3.50 -27.90 -9.66
C MET A 8 -3.68 -26.57 -8.94
N LYS A 9 -3.34 -25.47 -9.64
CA LYS A 9 -3.48 -24.11 -9.14
C LYS A 9 -4.94 -23.77 -8.94
N SER A 10 -5.31 -23.38 -7.71
CA SER A 10 -6.66 -22.90 -7.38
C SER A 10 -6.78 -21.40 -7.69
N LEU A 11 -7.90 -20.99 -8.27
CA LEU A 11 -8.20 -19.60 -8.60
C LEU A 11 -9.49 -19.18 -7.92
N ARG A 12 -9.47 -18.01 -7.29
CA ARG A 12 -10.64 -17.43 -6.62
C ARG A 12 -10.88 -16.01 -7.13
N LEU A 13 -12.13 -15.68 -7.39
CA LEU A 13 -12.57 -14.33 -7.70
C LEU A 13 -13.49 -13.85 -6.59
N VAL A 14 -13.04 -12.82 -5.87
CA VAL A 14 -13.76 -12.26 -4.72
C VAL A 14 -14.24 -10.85 -5.08
N LEU A 15 -15.48 -10.53 -4.72
CA LEU A 15 -16.08 -9.20 -4.92
C LEU A 15 -16.61 -8.68 -3.58
N SER A 16 -16.36 -7.41 -3.28
CA SER A 16 -17.05 -6.72 -2.19
C SER A 16 -18.19 -5.86 -2.73
N LYS A 17 -19.35 -5.95 -2.08
CA LYS A 17 -20.48 -5.02 -2.24
C LYS A 17 -20.46 -3.87 -1.23
N SER A 18 -19.54 -3.89 -0.28
CA SER A 18 -19.39 -2.80 0.69
C SER A 18 -18.51 -1.68 0.13
N TYR A 19 -18.88 -0.44 0.45
CA TYR A 19 -18.06 0.74 0.22
C TYR A 19 -17.34 1.22 1.49
N ASP A 20 -17.40 0.44 2.56
CA ASP A 20 -16.70 0.74 3.80
C ASP A 20 -15.22 0.33 3.68
N PRO A 21 -14.27 1.28 3.75
CA PRO A 21 -12.86 0.96 3.67
C PRO A 21 -12.38 0.03 4.78
N TRP A 22 -13.00 0.10 5.97
CA TRP A 22 -12.56 -0.74 7.09
C TRP A 22 -12.98 -2.19 6.88
N PHE A 23 -14.18 -2.41 6.36
CA PHE A 23 -14.63 -3.73 5.93
C PHE A 23 -13.74 -4.28 4.81
N ASN A 24 -13.51 -3.49 3.77
CA ASN A 24 -12.79 -3.97 2.60
C ASN A 24 -11.33 -4.32 2.90
N LEU A 25 -10.66 -3.54 3.75
CA LEU A 25 -9.29 -3.84 4.20
C LEU A 25 -9.26 -5.01 5.19
N ALA A 26 -10.27 -5.16 6.06
CA ALA A 26 -10.38 -6.33 6.93
C ALA A 26 -10.60 -7.62 6.14
N LEU A 27 -11.41 -7.58 5.07
CA LEU A 27 -11.59 -8.70 4.16
C LEU A 27 -10.31 -9.01 3.38
N GLU A 28 -9.61 -7.99 2.89
CA GLU A 28 -8.30 -8.17 2.23
C GLU A 28 -7.30 -8.86 3.16
N GLU A 29 -7.21 -8.42 4.41
CA GLU A 29 -6.32 -9.02 5.41
C GLU A 29 -6.73 -10.46 5.75
N LEU A 30 -8.03 -10.75 5.89
CA LEU A 30 -8.53 -12.10 6.07
C LEU A 30 -8.11 -13.01 4.90
N LEU A 31 -8.35 -12.58 3.66
CA LEU A 31 -7.98 -13.33 2.46
C LEU A 31 -6.47 -13.58 2.40
N TYR A 32 -5.66 -12.62 2.83
CA TYR A 32 -4.20 -12.76 2.88
C TYR A 32 -3.75 -13.77 3.93
N ASP A 33 -4.30 -13.67 5.14
CA ASP A 33 -3.94 -14.53 6.27
C ASP A 33 -4.38 -15.98 6.02
N THR A 34 -5.54 -16.18 5.41
CA THR A 34 -6.13 -17.50 5.18
C THR A 34 -6.00 -18.02 3.75
N ILE A 35 -5.16 -17.41 2.91
CA ILE A 35 -4.96 -17.90 1.53
C ILE A 35 -4.48 -19.36 1.54
N PRO A 36 -5.19 -20.29 0.88
CA PRO A 36 -4.77 -21.69 0.81
C PRO A 36 -3.48 -21.84 0.01
N GLU A 37 -2.79 -22.97 0.20
CA GLU A 37 -1.66 -23.33 -0.67
C GLU A 37 -2.09 -23.35 -2.14
N ASN A 38 -1.14 -23.04 -3.02
CA ASN A 38 -1.30 -23.10 -4.46
C ASN A 38 -2.50 -22.30 -5.00
N THR A 39 -2.83 -21.16 -4.37
CA THR A 39 -3.99 -20.34 -4.70
C THR A 39 -3.58 -18.94 -5.18
N VAL A 40 -4.29 -18.42 -6.18
CA VAL A 40 -4.29 -16.99 -6.54
C VAL A 40 -5.70 -16.45 -6.45
N ILE A 41 -5.84 -15.29 -5.80
CA ILE A 41 -7.11 -14.59 -5.61
C ILE A 41 -7.03 -13.25 -6.34
N LEU A 42 -8.05 -12.94 -7.13
CA LEU A 42 -8.35 -11.56 -7.53
C LEU A 42 -9.52 -11.07 -6.69
N TYR A 43 -9.32 -9.98 -5.96
CA TYR A 43 -10.32 -9.31 -5.15
C TYR A 43 -10.62 -7.92 -5.72
N LEU A 44 -11.89 -7.62 -6.02
CA LEU A 44 -12.34 -6.35 -6.60
C LEU A 44 -13.28 -5.63 -5.64
N TRP A 45 -13.03 -4.34 -5.39
CA TRP A 45 -13.68 -3.58 -4.32
C TRP A 45 -13.57 -2.06 -4.56
N GLN A 46 -14.36 -1.27 -3.82
CA GLN A 46 -14.37 0.20 -3.90
C GLN A 46 -14.63 0.79 -2.51
N ASN A 47 -14.20 2.03 -2.27
CA ASN A 47 -14.47 2.73 -1.00
C ASN A 47 -15.14 4.07 -1.26
N GLN A 48 -16.04 4.48 -0.38
CA GLN A 48 -16.66 5.81 -0.43
C GLN A 48 -15.83 6.82 0.38
N ASN A 49 -15.51 7.97 -0.22
CA ASN A 49 -14.90 9.16 0.43
C ASN A 49 -13.85 8.80 1.51
N THR A 50 -12.78 8.14 1.10
CA THR A 50 -11.78 7.60 2.02
C THR A 50 -10.39 8.13 1.70
N VAL A 51 -9.61 8.49 2.72
CA VAL A 51 -8.15 8.59 2.58
C VAL A 51 -7.52 7.31 3.13
N VAL A 52 -6.77 6.62 2.27
CA VAL A 52 -6.03 5.40 2.65
C VAL A 52 -4.54 5.73 2.76
N ILE A 53 -3.98 5.57 3.96
CA ILE A 53 -2.56 5.78 4.25
C ILE A 53 -1.81 4.45 4.37
N GLY A 54 -0.53 4.43 4.04
CA GLY A 54 0.34 3.26 4.20
C GLY A 54 0.60 2.92 5.67
N LYS A 55 1.01 1.67 5.93
CA LYS A 55 1.23 1.11 7.28
C LYS A 55 2.03 2.03 8.19
N SER A 56 3.11 2.62 7.67
CA SER A 56 4.07 3.41 8.44
C SER A 56 3.98 4.91 8.18
N GLN A 57 2.88 5.42 7.64
CA GLN A 57 2.72 6.86 7.40
C GLN A 57 2.17 7.60 8.63
N ASN A 58 2.59 8.86 8.80
CA ASN A 58 1.98 9.76 9.76
C ASN A 58 0.67 10.32 9.20
N ALA A 59 -0.46 9.93 9.78
CA ALA A 59 -1.78 10.31 9.27
C ALA A 59 -1.99 11.84 9.23
N TRP A 60 -1.52 12.56 10.24
CA TRP A 60 -1.70 14.00 10.38
C TRP A 60 -0.89 14.81 9.37
N LYS A 61 0.26 14.27 8.93
CA LYS A 61 1.08 14.89 7.87
C LYS A 61 0.58 14.59 6.47
N GLU A 62 -0.19 13.52 6.29
CA GLU A 62 -0.61 13.01 4.99
C GLU A 62 -2.07 13.32 4.66
N CYS A 63 -2.90 13.51 5.68
CA CYS A 63 -4.34 13.69 5.56
C CYS A 63 -4.82 14.87 6.40
N ARG A 64 -5.74 15.67 5.87
CA ARG A 64 -6.53 16.63 6.66
C ARG A 64 -7.67 15.90 7.35
N VAL A 65 -7.33 15.08 8.35
CA VAL A 65 -8.25 14.13 9.00
C VAL A 65 -9.53 14.81 9.48
N SER A 66 -9.41 15.95 10.18
CA SER A 66 -10.58 16.69 10.69
C SER A 66 -11.49 17.21 9.57
N GLU A 67 -10.94 17.66 8.44
CA GLU A 67 -11.75 18.09 7.28
C GLU A 67 -12.43 16.90 6.61
N LEU A 68 -11.73 15.77 6.49
CA LEU A 68 -12.27 14.55 5.90
C LEU A 68 -13.44 14.01 6.72
N GLU A 69 -13.29 13.89 8.04
CA GLU A 69 -14.31 13.38 8.94
C GLU A 69 -15.53 14.32 9.03
N ALA A 70 -15.30 15.64 9.03
CA ALA A 70 -16.38 16.63 9.01
C ALA A 70 -17.28 16.51 7.77
N ASP A 71 -16.71 16.10 6.64
CA ASP A 71 -17.42 15.86 5.38
C ASP A 71 -17.96 14.41 5.27
N GLY A 72 -17.94 13.63 6.35
CA GLY A 72 -18.42 12.25 6.40
C GLY A 72 -17.50 11.23 5.74
N GLY A 73 -16.25 11.60 5.47
CA GLY A 73 -15.22 10.70 4.96
C GLY A 73 -14.55 9.87 6.06
N LYS A 74 -13.78 8.87 5.65
CA LYS A 74 -13.09 7.94 6.56
C LYS A 74 -11.58 7.91 6.32
N LEU A 75 -10.80 7.92 7.40
CA LEU A 75 -9.38 7.57 7.35
C LEU A 75 -9.23 6.05 7.47
N ALA A 76 -8.36 5.45 6.68
CA ALA A 76 -8.01 4.04 6.80
C ALA A 76 -6.49 3.82 6.65
N ARG A 77 -5.91 3.00 7.52
CA ARG A 77 -4.50 2.58 7.41
C ARG A 77 -4.42 1.17 6.84
N ARG A 78 -3.73 1.00 5.71
CA ARG A 78 -3.57 -0.34 5.09
C ARG A 78 -2.33 -1.08 5.62
N PRO A 79 -2.30 -2.43 5.62
CA PRO A 79 -1.14 -3.20 6.06
C PRO A 79 0.09 -3.15 5.11
N SER A 80 -0.04 -2.57 3.92
CA SER A 80 1.05 -2.41 2.95
C SER A 80 1.72 -1.03 3.06
N GLY A 81 2.92 -0.91 2.47
CA GLY A 81 3.67 0.34 2.43
C GLY A 81 3.13 1.34 1.41
N GLY A 82 3.95 2.35 1.07
CA GLY A 82 3.64 3.39 0.10
C GLY A 82 2.89 4.59 0.68
N GLY A 83 2.60 5.57 -0.20
CA GLY A 83 2.01 6.85 0.17
C GLY A 83 0.48 6.87 0.35
N ALA A 84 -0.05 8.04 0.69
CA ALA A 84 -1.48 8.26 0.89
C ALA A 84 -2.22 8.45 -0.44
N VAL A 85 -3.44 7.93 -0.52
CA VAL A 85 -4.33 8.03 -1.69
C VAL A 85 -5.76 8.32 -1.25
N PHE A 86 -6.53 8.98 -2.11
CA PHE A 86 -7.95 9.23 -1.88
C PHE A 86 -8.80 8.33 -2.78
N HIS A 87 -9.85 7.75 -2.21
CA HIS A 87 -10.80 6.88 -2.89
C HIS A 87 -12.22 7.46 -2.80
N ASP A 88 -12.95 7.40 -3.89
CA ASP A 88 -14.40 7.53 -3.98
C ASP A 88 -14.95 6.42 -4.91
N LEU A 89 -16.23 6.49 -5.28
CA LEU A 89 -16.83 5.51 -6.21
C LEU A 89 -16.32 5.62 -7.65
N GLY A 90 -15.60 6.69 -7.98
CA GLY A 90 -14.84 6.81 -9.21
C GLY A 90 -13.51 6.06 -9.17
N ASN A 91 -13.08 5.58 -8.00
CA ASN A 91 -11.86 4.80 -7.82
C ASN A 91 -12.19 3.32 -7.66
N LEU A 92 -11.72 2.48 -8.59
CA LEU A 92 -11.82 1.03 -8.49
C LEU A 92 -10.56 0.45 -7.86
N CYS A 93 -10.69 -0.38 -6.84
CA CYS A 93 -9.57 -1.10 -6.23
C CYS A 93 -9.52 -2.55 -6.73
N TYR A 94 -8.30 -3.06 -6.85
CA TYR A 94 -8.04 -4.47 -7.09
C TYR A 94 -6.96 -4.98 -6.13
N THR A 95 -7.04 -6.26 -5.79
CA THR A 95 -6.01 -6.95 -5.03
C THR A 95 -5.73 -8.32 -5.64
N PHE A 96 -4.47 -8.59 -5.95
CA PHE A 96 -3.95 -9.92 -6.20
C PHE A 96 -3.33 -10.47 -4.92
N LEU A 97 -3.84 -11.62 -4.47
CA LEU A 97 -3.20 -12.40 -3.41
C LEU A 97 -2.68 -13.69 -4.01
N ALA A 98 -1.45 -14.05 -3.67
CA ALA A 98 -0.83 -15.28 -4.16
C ALA A 98 -0.14 -16.02 -3.00
N SER A 99 -0.40 -17.32 -2.90
CA SER A 99 0.33 -18.19 -1.98
C SER A 99 1.80 -18.32 -2.39
N SER A 100 2.61 -18.90 -1.51
CA SER A 100 4.05 -19.11 -1.74
C SER A 100 4.36 -19.74 -3.09
N GLY A 101 5.33 -19.16 -3.80
CA GLY A 101 5.78 -19.59 -5.13
C GLY A 101 4.88 -19.19 -6.31
N LEU A 102 3.70 -18.57 -6.08
CA LEU A 102 2.79 -18.18 -7.15
C LEU A 102 2.75 -16.68 -7.45
N TYR A 103 3.35 -15.86 -6.59
CA TYR A 103 3.43 -14.41 -6.80
C TYR A 103 4.33 -14.11 -8.01
N ASP A 104 3.81 -13.33 -8.96
CA ASP A 104 4.53 -12.89 -10.15
C ASP A 104 4.00 -11.52 -10.59
N LEU A 105 4.77 -10.48 -10.27
CA LEU A 105 4.43 -9.09 -10.56
C LEU A 105 4.13 -8.85 -12.03
N LYS A 106 4.86 -9.50 -12.94
CA LYS A 106 4.65 -9.31 -14.39
C LYS A 106 3.30 -9.87 -14.82
N LYS A 107 2.89 -11.01 -14.28
CA LYS A 107 1.56 -11.61 -14.55
C LYS A 107 0.42 -10.81 -13.92
N GLN A 108 0.62 -10.25 -12.73
CA GLN A 108 -0.40 -9.43 -12.09
C GLN A 108 -0.60 -8.11 -12.85
N LEU A 109 0.51 -7.46 -13.22
CA LEU A 109 0.48 -6.25 -14.05
C LEU A 109 -0.11 -6.52 -15.45
N SER A 110 0.17 -7.67 -16.07
CA SER A 110 -0.38 -7.98 -17.40
C SER A 110 -1.91 -8.05 -17.38
N VAL A 111 -2.53 -8.50 -16.29
CA VAL A 111 -3.99 -8.48 -16.13
C VAL A 111 -4.52 -7.05 -16.13
N ILE A 112 -3.89 -6.15 -15.37
CA ILE A 112 -4.33 -4.74 -15.30
C ILE A 112 -4.14 -4.05 -16.64
N LEU A 113 -2.98 -4.23 -17.27
CA LEU A 113 -2.68 -3.63 -18.57
C LEU A 113 -3.60 -4.16 -19.68
N ALA A 114 -3.92 -5.46 -19.68
CA ALA A 114 -4.86 -6.04 -20.63
C ALA A 114 -6.29 -5.55 -20.42
N ALA A 115 -6.73 -5.41 -19.16
CA ALA A 115 -8.07 -4.90 -18.85
C ALA A 115 -8.24 -3.43 -19.29
N VAL A 116 -7.23 -2.59 -19.03
CA VAL A 116 -7.22 -1.19 -19.46
C VAL A 116 -7.10 -1.09 -20.99
N GLY A 117 -6.31 -1.97 -21.62
CA GLY A 117 -6.19 -2.07 -23.07
C GLY A 117 -7.50 -2.47 -23.76
N GLU A 118 -8.31 -3.35 -23.15
CA GLU A 118 -9.65 -3.68 -23.65
C GLU A 118 -10.60 -2.48 -23.64
N GLN A 119 -10.38 -1.53 -22.72
CA GLN A 119 -11.09 -0.25 -22.69
C GLN A 119 -10.53 0.79 -23.68
N GLY A 120 -9.62 0.39 -24.58
CA GLY A 120 -9.04 1.24 -25.61
C GLY A 120 -7.92 2.15 -25.13
N ILE A 121 -7.32 1.87 -23.96
CA ILE A 121 -6.31 2.73 -23.34
C ILE A 121 -4.97 2.00 -23.30
N GLU A 122 -3.97 2.56 -23.98
CA GLU A 122 -2.61 2.07 -23.88
C GLU A 122 -1.96 2.57 -22.57
N ALA A 123 -1.38 1.62 -21.83
CA ALA A 123 -0.81 1.86 -20.52
C ALA A 123 0.51 1.13 -20.32
N ARG A 124 1.32 1.62 -19.39
CA ARG A 124 2.59 1.03 -18.99
C ARG A 124 2.83 1.16 -17.50
N PHE A 125 3.46 0.15 -16.94
CA PHE A 125 4.01 0.22 -15.59
C PHE A 125 5.29 1.06 -15.59
N THR A 126 5.42 1.97 -14.63
CA THR A 126 6.52 2.94 -14.53
C THR A 126 6.98 3.11 -13.09
N GLY A 127 8.26 3.42 -12.94
CA GLY A 127 8.87 3.59 -11.63
C GLY A 127 8.76 2.32 -10.80
N ARG A 128 8.27 2.45 -9.56
CA ARG A 128 8.18 1.35 -8.60
C ARG A 128 6.78 0.82 -8.42
N ASN A 129 5.76 1.61 -8.75
CA ASN A 129 4.38 1.28 -8.39
C ASN A 129 3.30 2.00 -9.22
N ASP A 130 3.66 2.77 -10.24
CA ASP A 130 2.68 3.56 -10.99
C ASP A 130 2.31 2.89 -12.31
N ILE A 131 1.03 2.93 -12.70
CA ILE A 131 0.61 2.68 -14.08
C ILE A 131 0.19 4.01 -14.69
N THR A 132 0.74 4.28 -15.86
CA THR A 132 0.56 5.53 -16.60
C THR A 132 0.05 5.26 -18.00
N THR A 133 -0.67 6.23 -18.53
CA THR A 133 -0.97 6.36 -19.96
C THR A 133 0.32 6.60 -20.77
N CYS A 134 0.26 6.44 -22.09
CA CYS A 134 1.42 6.67 -22.97
C CYS A 134 2.00 8.09 -22.88
N ASP A 135 1.19 9.11 -22.57
CA ASP A 135 1.63 10.48 -22.31
C ASP A 135 2.16 10.71 -20.88
N GLY A 136 2.25 9.65 -20.07
CA GLY A 136 2.89 9.68 -18.76
C GLY A 136 1.98 10.15 -17.61
N ARG A 137 0.67 10.28 -17.83
CA ARG A 137 -0.29 10.60 -16.76
C ARG A 137 -0.71 9.33 -16.02
N LYS A 138 -0.56 9.33 -14.70
CA LYS A 138 -0.84 8.23 -13.78
C LYS A 138 -2.33 8.06 -13.56
N PHE A 139 -2.82 6.83 -13.63
CA PHE A 139 -4.20 6.51 -13.25
C PHE A 139 -4.27 5.37 -12.22
N SER A 140 -3.13 4.78 -11.87
CA SER A 140 -3.06 3.69 -10.90
C SER A 140 -1.83 3.83 -10.02
N GLY A 141 -2.01 3.68 -8.71
CA GLY A 141 -0.94 3.45 -7.76
C GLY A 141 -1.04 2.05 -7.18
N ASN A 142 0.09 1.37 -7.05
CA ASN A 142 0.19 0.03 -6.48
C ASN A 142 0.90 0.09 -5.13
N ALA A 143 0.56 -0.86 -4.26
CA ALA A 143 1.28 -1.13 -3.04
C ALA A 143 1.33 -2.64 -2.80
N PHE A 144 2.32 -3.05 -2.02
CA PHE A 144 2.70 -4.45 -1.93
C PHE A 144 2.91 -4.85 -0.48
N ARG A 145 2.70 -6.13 -0.20
CA ARG A 145 3.03 -6.76 1.09
C ARG A 145 3.50 -8.19 0.85
N PHE A 146 4.59 -8.55 1.51
CA PHE A 146 5.16 -9.89 1.47
C PHE A 146 5.42 -10.38 2.88
N SER A 147 5.00 -11.60 3.18
CA SER A 147 5.26 -12.26 4.45
C SER A 147 5.07 -13.76 4.30
N SER A 148 5.98 -14.55 4.90
CA SER A 148 5.87 -16.01 4.95
C SER A 148 5.67 -16.65 3.56
N GLY A 149 6.36 -16.11 2.55
CA GLY A 149 6.27 -16.53 1.15
C GLY A 149 5.00 -16.09 0.41
N LYS A 150 3.96 -15.59 1.11
CA LYS A 150 2.76 -15.04 0.49
C LYS A 150 3.05 -13.64 -0.05
N GLY A 151 2.40 -13.30 -1.17
CA GLY A 151 2.50 -11.97 -1.77
C GLY A 151 1.14 -11.35 -2.01
N LEU A 152 1.05 -10.06 -1.75
CA LEU A 152 -0.10 -9.22 -2.01
C LEU A 152 0.34 -8.02 -2.85
N MET A 153 -0.38 -7.79 -3.94
CA MET A 153 -0.32 -6.57 -4.74
C MET A 153 -1.73 -6.02 -4.81
N HIS A 154 -1.95 -4.82 -4.28
CA HIS A 154 -3.20 -4.11 -4.48
C HIS A 154 -2.93 -2.76 -5.11
N GLY A 155 -3.94 -2.22 -5.76
CA GLY A 155 -3.83 -0.94 -6.41
C GLY A 155 -5.17 -0.34 -6.75
N THR A 156 -5.09 0.86 -7.32
CA THR A 156 -6.25 1.65 -7.71
C THR A 156 -6.34 1.82 -9.21
N LEU A 157 -7.53 2.12 -9.72
CA LEU A 157 -7.80 2.61 -11.05
C LEU A 157 -8.70 3.84 -10.91
N LEU A 158 -8.14 5.00 -11.24
CA LEU A 158 -8.88 6.28 -11.29
C LEU A 158 -9.78 6.25 -12.54
N LEU A 159 -11.04 5.85 -12.36
CA LEU A 159 -12.01 5.84 -13.45
C LEU A 159 -12.58 7.24 -13.64
N ASP A 160 -13.19 7.78 -12.57
CA ASP A 160 -13.86 9.09 -12.52
C ASP A 160 -13.83 9.67 -11.09
N THR A 161 -12.64 9.73 -10.49
CA THR A 161 -12.49 10.26 -9.12
C THR A 161 -12.46 11.77 -9.14
N ASP A 162 -13.08 12.39 -8.13
CA ASP A 162 -13.10 13.85 -7.99
C ASP A 162 -11.70 14.40 -7.62
N PRO A 163 -11.02 15.12 -8.55
CA PRO A 163 -9.67 15.63 -8.31
C PRO A 163 -9.63 16.74 -7.26
N GLU A 164 -10.74 17.45 -7.03
CA GLU A 164 -10.82 18.49 -6.00
C GLU A 164 -10.78 17.87 -4.61
N LYS A 165 -11.48 16.73 -4.42
CA LYS A 165 -11.42 15.97 -3.15
C LYS A 165 -10.04 15.41 -2.88
N ILE A 166 -9.35 14.87 -3.89
CA ILE A 166 -7.95 14.44 -3.76
C ILE A 166 -7.11 15.60 -3.20
N ALA A 167 -7.21 16.77 -3.82
CA ALA A 167 -6.39 17.92 -3.44
C ALA A 167 -6.80 18.57 -2.11
N ARG A 168 -8.07 18.42 -1.69
CA ARG A 168 -8.57 18.92 -0.42
C ARG A 168 -8.08 18.07 0.74
N TYR A 169 -8.23 16.76 0.65
CA TYR A 169 -7.97 15.88 1.81
C TYR A 169 -6.52 15.43 1.92
N LEU A 170 -5.79 15.26 0.82
CA LEU A 170 -4.38 14.87 0.87
C LEU A 170 -3.48 16.08 1.15
N GLN A 171 -2.63 15.94 2.16
CA GLN A 171 -1.59 16.90 2.45
C GLN A 171 -0.33 16.54 1.64
N VAL A 172 0.09 17.44 0.76
CA VAL A 172 1.37 17.30 0.05
C VAL A 172 2.45 17.92 0.94
N SER A 173 3.44 17.14 1.34
CA SER A 173 4.54 17.66 2.17
C SER A 173 5.24 18.85 1.51
N LYS A 174 5.69 19.81 2.32
CA LYS A 174 6.41 21.01 1.82
C LYS A 174 7.63 20.64 0.98
N ALA A 175 8.37 19.60 1.36
CA ALA A 175 9.49 19.08 0.58
C ALA A 175 9.07 18.57 -0.81
N LYS A 176 7.92 17.90 -0.92
CA LYS A 176 7.38 17.40 -2.21
C LYS A 176 6.86 18.55 -3.08
N MET A 177 6.30 19.60 -2.45
CA MET A 177 5.95 20.85 -3.12
C MET A 177 7.19 21.64 -3.58
N GLN A 178 8.26 21.69 -2.81
CA GLN A 178 9.51 22.37 -3.19
C GLN A 178 10.24 21.63 -4.32
N ALA A 179 10.29 20.30 -4.26
CA ALA A 179 10.99 19.49 -5.26
C ALA A 179 10.27 19.45 -6.62
N LYS A 180 8.93 19.58 -6.65
CA LYS A 180 8.15 19.36 -7.88
C LYS A 180 7.08 20.40 -8.18
N GLY A 181 6.68 21.26 -7.24
CA GLY A 181 5.55 22.20 -7.37
C GLY A 181 4.17 21.55 -7.18
N ILE A 182 3.20 22.29 -6.63
CA ILE A 182 1.82 21.80 -6.39
C ILE A 182 1.12 21.45 -7.71
N ASP A 183 1.24 22.33 -8.71
CA ASP A 183 0.61 22.15 -10.02
C ASP A 183 1.16 20.93 -10.77
N SER A 184 2.44 20.60 -10.60
CA SER A 184 3.04 19.40 -11.16
C SER A 184 2.49 18.10 -10.55
N VAL A 185 2.07 18.11 -9.28
CA VAL A 185 1.50 16.93 -8.62
C VAL A 185 0.07 16.68 -9.12
N ARG A 186 -0.72 17.75 -9.34
CA ARG A 186 -2.06 17.68 -9.92
C ARG A 186 -2.05 17.30 -11.41
N ALA A 187 -1.12 17.86 -12.19
CA ALA A 187 -0.97 17.56 -13.63
C ALA A 187 -0.55 16.12 -13.95
N ARG A 188 -0.27 15.29 -12.94
CA ARG A 188 0.27 13.94 -13.09
C ARG A 188 -0.77 12.83 -13.02
N VAL A 189 -2.00 13.09 -12.59
CA VAL A 189 -3.05 12.06 -12.56
C VAL A 189 -4.08 12.27 -13.66
N ILE A 190 -4.71 11.19 -14.11
CA ILE A 190 -5.75 11.20 -15.14
C ILE A 190 -6.87 10.25 -14.75
N ASN A 191 -8.12 10.67 -14.95
CA ASN A 191 -9.27 9.79 -14.90
C ASN A 191 -9.41 9.05 -16.23
N LEU A 192 -9.60 7.73 -16.21
CA LEU A 192 -9.69 6.93 -17.43
C LEU A 192 -10.87 7.34 -18.31
N ILE A 193 -11.94 7.92 -17.75
CA ILE A 193 -13.04 8.48 -18.53
C ILE A 193 -12.62 9.61 -19.48
N GLU A 194 -11.51 10.30 -19.23
CA GLU A 194 -10.95 11.30 -20.15
C GLU A 194 -10.44 10.67 -21.46
N ARG A 195 -10.13 9.37 -21.44
CA ARG A 195 -9.69 8.60 -22.61
C ARG A 195 -10.82 7.80 -23.22
N ASN A 196 -11.71 7.27 -22.40
CA ASN A 196 -12.90 6.55 -22.82
C ASN A 196 -14.09 6.88 -21.90
N PRO A 197 -14.98 7.81 -22.30
CA PRO A 197 -16.12 8.23 -21.49
C PRO A 197 -17.15 7.14 -21.19
N ALA A 198 -17.08 5.98 -21.85
CA ALA A 198 -17.98 4.85 -21.61
C ALA A 198 -17.51 3.91 -20.47
N ILE A 199 -16.35 4.18 -19.86
CA ILE A 199 -15.85 3.39 -18.73
C ILE A 199 -16.76 3.58 -17.52
N THR A 200 -17.16 2.46 -16.92
CA THR A 200 -17.84 2.41 -15.63
C THR A 200 -17.12 1.40 -14.73
N PRO A 201 -17.37 1.41 -13.41
CA PRO A 201 -16.86 0.36 -12.53
C PRO A 201 -17.24 -1.05 -13.00
N GLU A 202 -18.45 -1.24 -13.53
CA GLU A 202 -18.95 -2.52 -14.05
C GLU A 202 -18.19 -2.96 -15.30
N SER A 203 -17.98 -2.05 -16.26
CA SER A 203 -17.26 -2.36 -17.49
C SER A 203 -15.79 -2.67 -17.22
N MET A 204 -15.15 -1.92 -16.33
CA MET A 204 -13.76 -2.17 -15.91
C MET A 204 -13.64 -3.49 -15.14
N ASN A 205 -14.56 -3.79 -14.22
CA ASN A 205 -14.61 -5.08 -13.53
C ASN A 205 -14.76 -6.24 -14.52
N ALA A 206 -15.61 -6.10 -15.54
CA ALA A 206 -15.75 -7.13 -16.57
C ALA A 206 -14.43 -7.36 -17.33
N SER A 207 -13.72 -6.30 -17.69
CA SER A 207 -12.40 -6.39 -18.32
C SER A 207 -11.34 -7.01 -17.42
N LEU A 208 -11.31 -6.67 -16.13
CA LEU A 208 -10.41 -7.28 -15.15
C LEU A 208 -10.67 -8.78 -15.02
N LYS A 209 -11.95 -9.20 -14.92
CA LYS A 209 -12.33 -10.61 -14.89
C LYS A 209 -11.90 -11.34 -16.16
N LYS A 210 -12.12 -10.76 -17.34
CA LYS A 210 -11.72 -11.33 -18.62
C LYS A 210 -10.20 -11.50 -18.72
N ALA A 211 -9.44 -10.46 -18.38
CA ALA A 211 -7.99 -10.48 -18.39
C ALA A 211 -7.42 -11.47 -17.37
N PHE A 212 -8.01 -11.55 -16.17
CA PHE A 212 -7.64 -12.53 -15.16
C PHE A 212 -7.87 -13.96 -15.66
N ARG A 213 -9.02 -14.23 -16.30
CA ARG A 213 -9.32 -15.52 -16.91
C ARG A 213 -8.30 -15.90 -17.98
N ALA A 214 -7.92 -14.94 -18.84
CA ALA A 214 -6.95 -15.18 -19.91
C ALA A 214 -5.55 -15.49 -19.35
N GLN A 215 -5.13 -14.81 -18.28
CA GLN A 215 -3.79 -14.94 -17.70
C GLN A 215 -3.63 -16.15 -16.77
N TYR A 216 -4.69 -16.52 -16.05
CA TYR A 216 -4.63 -17.52 -14.99
C TYR A 216 -5.44 -18.78 -15.27
N GLY A 217 -6.55 -18.68 -16.03
CA GLY A 217 -7.50 -19.77 -16.27
C GLY A 217 -8.87 -19.51 -15.63
N SER A 218 -9.69 -20.56 -15.52
CA SER A 218 -11.04 -20.47 -14.97
C SER A 218 -11.07 -20.69 -13.45
N TRP A 219 -12.06 -20.09 -12.80
CA TRP A 219 -12.41 -20.30 -11.39
C TRP A 219 -13.86 -20.86 -11.31
N ASP A 220 -14.21 -21.47 -10.19
CA ASP A 220 -15.49 -22.18 -10.04
C ASP A 220 -16.69 -21.22 -9.91
N ALA A 221 -16.60 -20.23 -9.02
CA ALA A 221 -17.67 -19.26 -8.76
C ALA A 221 -17.11 -17.92 -8.25
N GLU A 222 -17.92 -16.86 -8.38
CA GLU A 222 -17.63 -15.56 -7.76
C GLU A 222 -18.04 -15.59 -6.29
N GLU A 223 -17.11 -15.26 -5.40
CA GLU A 223 -17.36 -15.14 -3.96
C GLU A 223 -17.73 -13.69 -3.64
N VAL A 224 -19.00 -13.45 -3.29
CA VAL A 224 -19.52 -12.09 -3.06
C VAL A 224 -19.67 -11.86 -1.56
N PHE A 225 -18.98 -10.83 -1.06
CA PHE A 225 -19.06 -10.40 0.33
C PHE A 225 -19.82 -9.08 0.45
N SER A 226 -20.47 -8.90 1.60
CA SER A 226 -21.09 -7.64 2.00
C SER A 226 -20.84 -7.41 3.49
N ASP A 227 -20.96 -6.16 3.92
CA ASP A 227 -20.83 -5.74 5.31
C ASP A 227 -22.04 -6.12 6.19
N ALA A 228 -23.03 -6.81 5.64
CA ALA A 228 -24.19 -7.30 6.39
C ALA A 228 -23.84 -8.44 7.38
N GLU A 229 -22.77 -9.22 7.11
CA GLU A 229 -22.44 -10.44 7.86
C GLU A 229 -20.97 -10.43 8.34
N ILE A 230 -20.65 -9.49 9.23
CA ILE A 230 -19.33 -9.43 9.87
C ILE A 230 -19.29 -10.38 11.07
N SER A 231 -18.56 -11.49 10.95
CA SER A 231 -18.47 -12.52 12.00
C SER A 231 -17.08 -13.15 12.11
N GLY A 232 -16.85 -13.88 13.21
CA GLY A 232 -15.60 -14.60 13.47
C GLY A 232 -14.36 -13.71 13.33
N ARG A 233 -13.35 -14.22 12.61
CA ARG A 233 -12.09 -13.49 12.38
C ARG A 233 -12.26 -12.18 11.61
N LEU A 234 -13.26 -12.08 10.72
CA LEU A 234 -13.53 -10.85 9.99
C LEU A 234 -13.97 -9.72 10.93
N LYS A 235 -14.72 -10.05 11.98
CA LYS A 235 -15.13 -9.08 13.00
C LYS A 235 -13.95 -8.51 13.75
N GLU A 236 -13.03 -9.36 14.22
CA GLU A 236 -11.80 -8.94 14.90
C GLU A 236 -10.94 -8.03 14.01
N LEU A 237 -10.81 -8.38 12.72
CA LEU A 237 -10.07 -7.58 11.75
C LEU A 237 -10.76 -6.24 11.46
N TYR A 238 -12.09 -6.21 11.36
CA TYR A 238 -12.87 -4.99 11.19
C TYR A 238 -12.72 -4.07 12.41
N GLU A 239 -12.83 -4.61 13.62
CA GLU A 239 -12.63 -3.86 14.88
C GLU A 239 -11.22 -3.27 14.94
N LYS A 240 -10.18 -4.04 14.57
CA LYS A 240 -8.82 -3.51 14.42
C LYS A 240 -8.76 -2.39 13.38
N GLN A 241 -9.30 -2.63 12.19
CA GLN A 241 -9.16 -1.74 11.05
C GLN A 241 -9.93 -0.41 11.22
N SER A 242 -11.02 -0.44 11.98
CA SER A 242 -11.85 0.71 12.34
C SER A 242 -11.39 1.42 13.63
N SER A 243 -10.42 0.85 14.34
CA SER A 243 -9.93 1.39 15.61
C SER A 243 -9.05 2.64 15.41
N TRP A 244 -9.15 3.57 16.38
CA TRP A 244 -8.34 4.78 16.41
C TRP A 244 -6.85 4.44 16.57
N GLU A 245 -6.55 3.45 17.40
CA GLU A 245 -5.20 2.95 17.68
C GLU A 245 -4.51 2.42 16.42
N TRP A 246 -5.24 1.76 15.53
CA TRP A 246 -4.68 1.32 14.25
C TRP A 246 -4.54 2.48 13.25
N GLN A 247 -5.56 3.33 13.14
CA GLN A 247 -5.58 4.38 12.11
C GLN A 247 -4.59 5.51 12.40
N LEU A 248 -4.58 5.99 13.64
CA LEU A 248 -3.82 7.16 14.05
C LEU A 248 -2.64 6.77 14.95
N GLY A 249 -2.81 5.74 15.77
CA GLY A 249 -1.79 5.30 16.72
C GLY A 249 -1.56 6.31 17.84
N GLU A 250 -0.83 5.88 18.86
CA GLU A 250 -0.37 6.80 19.90
C GLU A 250 0.78 7.64 19.37
N THR A 251 0.80 8.93 19.69
CA THR A 251 1.96 9.81 19.48
C THR A 251 2.53 10.19 20.84
N PRO A 252 3.52 9.43 21.35
CA PRO A 252 4.21 9.79 22.59
C PRO A 252 4.86 11.18 22.53
N GLU A 253 5.16 11.76 23.69
CA GLU A 253 6.08 12.90 23.74
C GLU A 253 7.49 12.44 23.35
N PHE A 254 8.08 13.14 22.38
CA PHE A 254 9.44 12.91 21.91
C PHE A 254 10.29 14.17 22.12
N ASP A 255 11.56 13.98 22.48
CA ASP A 255 12.49 15.09 22.72
C ASP A 255 13.00 15.69 21.41
N MET A 256 13.15 14.86 20.38
CA MET A 256 13.75 15.21 19.10
C MET A 256 12.98 14.58 17.95
N SER A 257 12.86 15.30 16.84
CA SER A 257 12.25 14.81 15.60
C SER A 257 13.07 15.28 14.40
N PHE A 258 13.39 14.34 13.52
CA PHE A 258 14.18 14.58 12.31
C PHE A 258 13.48 13.97 11.10
N GLU A 259 13.54 14.66 9.96
CA GLU A 259 12.99 14.17 8.69
C GLU A 259 13.97 14.36 7.54
N THR A 260 13.95 13.42 6.59
CA THR A 260 14.72 13.51 5.35
C THR A 260 13.95 12.85 4.19
N ARG A 261 14.46 13.04 2.97
CA ARG A 261 13.90 12.43 1.76
C ARG A 261 14.99 11.75 0.93
N PHE A 262 14.83 10.44 0.77
CA PHE A 262 15.65 9.62 -0.10
C PHE A 262 14.96 9.36 -1.45
N SER A 263 15.69 8.73 -2.37
CA SER A 263 15.15 8.31 -3.66
C SER A 263 14.00 7.30 -3.51
N TRP A 264 14.03 6.51 -2.43
CA TRP A 264 13.06 5.45 -2.16
C TRP A 264 11.89 5.87 -1.25
N GLY A 265 11.94 7.03 -0.60
CA GLY A 265 10.84 7.54 0.22
C GLY A 265 11.26 8.67 1.15
N SER A 266 10.30 9.31 1.81
CA SER A 266 10.54 10.12 3.00
C SER A 266 10.77 9.21 4.20
N PHE A 267 11.57 9.68 5.14
CA PHE A 267 11.84 8.98 6.38
C PHE A 267 11.87 9.99 7.53
N GLU A 268 11.18 9.66 8.61
CA GLU A 268 11.06 10.49 9.80
C GLU A 268 11.33 9.65 11.03
N VAL A 269 12.10 10.19 11.97
CA VAL A 269 12.34 9.61 13.28
C VAL A 269 12.01 10.62 14.36
N SER A 270 11.17 10.19 15.30
CA SER A 270 10.93 10.91 16.55
C SER A 270 11.41 10.04 17.70
N LEU A 271 12.27 10.59 18.56
CA LEU A 271 12.91 9.81 19.62
C LEU A 271 12.97 10.57 20.95
N SER A 272 12.93 9.82 22.04
CA SER A 272 13.24 10.29 23.40
C SER A 272 14.38 9.48 23.98
N ALA A 273 15.28 10.13 24.70
CA ALA A 273 16.50 9.49 25.20
C ALA A 273 16.80 9.88 26.64
N GLN A 274 17.17 8.89 27.45
CA GLN A 274 17.58 9.09 28.84
C GLN A 274 18.98 8.53 29.03
N LYS A 275 19.90 9.34 29.56
CA LYS A 275 21.33 8.98 29.76
C LYS A 275 22.00 8.45 28.48
N GLY A 276 21.67 9.04 27.34
CA GLY A 276 22.20 8.65 26.03
C GLY A 276 21.65 7.33 25.49
N VAL A 277 20.54 6.81 26.04
CA VAL A 277 19.89 5.57 25.59
C VAL A 277 18.47 5.89 25.13
N ILE A 278 18.10 5.40 23.94
CA ILE A 278 16.77 5.59 23.33
C ILE A 278 15.71 4.88 24.19
N GLN A 279 14.79 5.65 24.75
CA GLN A 279 13.65 5.13 25.54
C GLN A 279 12.41 4.99 24.67
N GLY A 280 12.08 6.04 23.91
CA GLY A 280 10.99 6.08 22.95
C GLY A 280 11.52 6.31 21.54
N ILE A 281 10.93 5.61 20.57
CA ILE A 281 11.21 5.83 19.16
C ILE A 281 9.94 5.55 18.35
N GLU A 282 9.65 6.43 17.41
CA GLU A 282 8.64 6.25 16.37
C GLU A 282 9.27 6.57 15.02
N LEU A 283 8.91 5.77 14.01
CA LEU A 283 9.45 5.88 12.67
C LEU A 283 8.32 5.94 11.67
N TYR A 284 8.35 6.95 10.80
CA TYR A 284 7.38 7.11 9.73
C TYR A 284 8.06 7.14 8.36
N THR A 285 7.43 6.51 7.37
CA THR A 285 7.94 6.49 5.99
C THR A 285 6.83 6.23 4.98
N ASP A 286 6.97 6.81 3.78
CA ASP A 286 6.16 6.48 2.60
C ASP A 286 6.84 5.42 1.70
N ALA A 287 7.90 4.77 2.19
CA ALA A 287 8.61 3.70 1.48
C ALA A 287 7.66 2.54 1.13
N MET A 288 7.98 1.86 0.02
CA MET A 288 7.18 0.74 -0.47
C MET A 288 7.21 -0.47 0.47
N ASP A 289 8.31 -0.63 1.22
CA ASP A 289 8.42 -1.70 2.19
C ASP A 289 7.68 -1.36 3.49
N ALA A 290 6.67 -2.17 3.82
CA ALA A 290 5.81 -1.94 4.97
C ALA A 290 6.51 -2.25 6.31
N GLU A 291 7.54 -3.10 6.30
CA GLU A 291 8.17 -3.64 7.51
C GLU A 291 9.42 -2.86 7.93
N LEU A 292 9.99 -2.05 7.03
CA LEU A 292 11.18 -1.24 7.29
C LEU A 292 11.10 -0.41 8.59
N ALA A 293 10.07 0.43 8.72
CA ALA A 293 9.94 1.29 9.90
C ALA A 293 9.71 0.48 11.19
N GLY A 294 8.88 -0.58 11.12
CA GLY A 294 8.61 -1.43 12.28
C GLY A 294 9.87 -2.14 12.79
N LEU A 295 10.62 -2.78 11.90
CA LEU A 295 11.85 -3.49 12.28
C LEU A 295 12.94 -2.56 12.78
N LEU A 296 13.07 -1.35 12.22
CA LEU A 296 14.02 -0.37 12.72
C LEU A 296 13.58 0.16 14.10
N LYS A 297 12.28 0.43 14.30
CA LYS A 297 11.73 0.89 15.57
C LYS A 297 12.03 -0.11 16.68
N ASP A 298 11.78 -1.39 16.44
CA ASP A 298 12.02 -2.46 17.41
C ASP A 298 13.52 -2.68 17.66
N SER A 299 14.34 -2.59 16.61
CA SER A 299 15.80 -2.82 16.69
C SER A 299 16.56 -1.68 17.39
N LEU A 300 16.12 -0.44 17.21
CA LEU A 300 16.77 0.76 17.75
C LEU A 300 16.31 1.11 19.17
N ARG A 301 15.14 0.64 19.61
CA ARG A 301 14.67 0.87 20.97
C ARG A 301 15.67 0.28 21.98
N GLY A 302 16.08 1.07 22.97
CA GLY A 302 17.08 0.69 23.97
C GLY A 302 18.54 0.79 23.51
N CYS A 303 18.81 1.19 22.26
CA CYS A 303 20.19 1.42 21.82
C CYS A 303 20.75 2.70 22.42
N ARG A 304 22.08 2.73 22.59
CA ARG A 304 22.78 3.99 22.87
C ARG A 304 22.73 4.90 21.64
N LEU A 305 22.67 6.21 21.87
CA LEU A 305 22.88 7.24 20.85
C LEU A 305 24.37 7.25 20.45
N SER A 306 24.76 6.19 19.75
CA SER A 306 26.11 5.92 19.26
C SER A 306 26.00 5.55 17.79
N LEU A 307 26.80 6.20 16.96
CA LEU A 307 26.77 5.99 15.51
C LEU A 307 27.04 4.52 15.15
N ASP A 308 28.02 3.89 15.80
CA ASP A 308 28.39 2.49 15.50
C ASP A 308 27.24 1.54 15.84
N GLU A 309 26.66 1.68 17.03
CA GLU A 309 25.59 0.81 17.51
C GLU A 309 24.33 0.94 16.65
N ILE A 310 23.94 2.18 16.32
CA ILE A 310 22.78 2.46 15.47
C ILE A 310 23.03 1.94 14.04
N SER A 311 24.22 2.17 13.48
CA SER A 311 24.56 1.71 12.13
C SER A 311 24.54 0.19 12.02
N ASP A 312 25.05 -0.53 13.01
CA ASP A 312 25.04 -1.99 13.03
C ASP A 312 23.61 -2.54 13.10
N LYS A 313 22.75 -1.92 13.91
CA LYS A 313 21.32 -2.27 13.99
C LYS A 313 20.59 -2.01 12.68
N ILE A 314 20.84 -0.88 12.02
CA ILE A 314 20.26 -0.56 10.70
C ILE A 314 20.67 -1.62 9.68
N LYS A 315 21.96 -1.93 9.57
CA LYS A 315 22.48 -2.94 8.63
C LYS A 315 21.86 -4.30 8.88
N ALA A 316 21.76 -4.72 10.14
CA ALA A 316 21.16 -6.00 10.52
C ALA A 316 19.67 -6.06 10.16
N SER A 317 18.89 -5.02 10.45
CA SER A 317 17.46 -4.95 10.12
C SER A 317 17.22 -4.95 8.61
N VAL A 318 18.03 -4.20 7.85
CA VAL A 318 17.95 -4.17 6.38
C VAL A 318 18.30 -5.52 5.76
N ALA A 319 19.33 -6.20 6.27
CA ALA A 319 19.70 -7.54 5.82
C ALA A 319 18.58 -8.57 6.09
N LEU A 320 17.94 -8.49 7.27
CA LEU A 320 16.80 -9.35 7.61
C LEU A 320 15.62 -9.15 6.65
N LEU A 321 15.31 -7.90 6.31
CA LEU A 321 14.29 -7.56 5.31
C LEU A 321 14.62 -8.13 3.94
N ALA A 322 15.86 -7.96 3.48
CA ALA A 322 16.30 -8.45 2.19
C ALA A 322 16.15 -9.98 2.08
N ALA A 323 16.44 -10.71 3.16
CA ALA A 323 16.27 -12.16 3.21
C ALA A 323 14.79 -12.60 3.19
N GLY A 324 13.86 -11.75 3.63
CA GLY A 324 12.43 -12.04 3.75
C GLY A 324 11.60 -11.87 2.47
N GLY A 325 12.21 -11.51 1.33
CA GLY A 325 11.48 -11.23 0.09
C GLY A 325 10.75 -9.88 0.09
N SER A 326 11.34 -8.89 0.76
CA SER A 326 10.83 -7.52 0.92
C SER A 326 10.72 -6.73 -0.39
N MET A 327 9.96 -5.63 -0.36
CA MET A 327 9.90 -4.63 -1.45
C MET A 327 10.88 -3.48 -1.21
N LEU A 328 11.91 -3.75 -0.44
CA LEU A 328 12.95 -2.79 -0.15
C LEU A 328 13.60 -2.35 -1.46
N ALA A 329 13.80 -1.03 -1.60
CA ALA A 329 14.76 -0.54 -2.60
C ALA A 329 16.14 -1.15 -2.29
N ASP A 330 17.06 -1.15 -3.27
CA ASP A 330 18.40 -1.75 -3.17
C ASP A 330 18.91 -1.76 -1.71
N PRO A 331 18.99 -2.92 -1.04
CA PRO A 331 19.29 -2.99 0.38
C PRO A 331 20.61 -2.31 0.76
N ALA A 332 21.59 -2.33 -0.14
CA ALA A 332 22.87 -1.63 0.09
C ALA A 332 22.67 -0.11 0.10
N GLN A 333 21.88 0.40 -0.85
CA GLN A 333 21.52 1.82 -0.91
C GLN A 333 20.74 2.23 0.34
N VAL A 334 19.68 1.50 0.71
CA VAL A 334 18.83 1.86 1.87
C VAL A 334 19.64 1.87 3.17
N SER A 335 20.50 0.87 3.37
CA SER A 335 21.37 0.81 4.54
C SER A 335 22.37 1.98 4.57
N GLY A 336 23.02 2.29 3.44
CA GLY A 336 23.96 3.39 3.34
C GLY A 336 23.33 4.76 3.55
N ASP A 337 22.19 5.00 2.90
CA ASP A 337 21.38 6.23 3.04
C ASP A 337 20.99 6.47 4.50
N LEU A 338 20.45 5.45 5.18
CA LEU A 338 20.04 5.56 6.57
C LEU A 338 21.24 5.75 7.51
N CYS A 339 22.30 4.97 7.38
CA CYS A 339 23.48 5.12 8.25
C CYS A 339 24.12 6.50 8.07
N GLY A 340 24.23 6.99 6.83
CA GLY A 340 24.75 8.32 6.54
C GLY A 340 23.91 9.42 7.19
N TRP A 341 22.58 9.33 7.05
CA TRP A 341 21.69 10.32 7.65
C TRP A 341 21.68 10.27 9.19
N PHE A 342 21.71 9.08 9.80
CA PHE A 342 21.83 8.98 11.25
C PHE A 342 23.15 9.58 11.77
N ALA A 343 24.23 9.56 10.98
CA ALA A 343 25.48 10.25 11.31
C ALA A 343 25.39 11.79 11.27
N GLU A 344 24.43 12.34 10.53
CA GLU A 344 24.21 13.79 10.44
C GLU A 344 23.36 14.33 11.60
N ILE A 345 22.46 13.51 12.15
CA ILE A 345 21.49 13.92 13.17
C ILE A 345 21.88 13.54 14.60
N LEU A 346 22.85 12.64 14.77
CA LEU A 346 23.50 12.30 16.04
C LEU A 346 24.72 13.20 16.28
#